data_AF-G3UXI6-F1
#
_entry.id   AF-G3UXI6-F1
#
_cell.length_a   1.000
_cell.length_b   1.000
_cell.length_c   1.000
_cell.angle_alpha   90.00
_cell.angle_beta   90.00
_cell.angle_gamma   90.00
#
_symmetry.space_group_name_H-M   'P 1'
#
loop_
_entity.id
_entity.type
_entity.pdbx_description
1 polymer ?
#
loop_
_entity_poly.entity_id
_entity_poly.type
_entity_poly.pdbx_seq_one_letter_code
_entity_poly.pdbx_strand_id
1 'polypeptide(L)'
;MDVLCQAKSGMGKTAVFVLATLQQLEPVTGQVSVLVMCHTRELAFQISKEYERFSKYMPNVKVAVFFGGLSIKKDEEVLKKNCPHIVVGTPGRILALARNKSLNLKHIKHFILDECDKMLEQLDMRRDVQEIFRMTPHEKQVMMFSAT
;
A
#
# COMPACT_ATOMS: atom_id res chain seq x y z
N MET A 1 -1.55 -16.33 6.18
CA MET A 1 -0.33 -16.41 7.03
C MET A 1 0.26 -15.01 7.08
N ASP A 2 0.40 -14.46 8.27
CA ASP A 2 1.01 -13.13 8.47
C ASP A 2 2.54 -13.24 8.51
N VAL A 3 3.23 -12.14 8.19
CA VAL A 3 4.69 -12.12 8.06
C VAL A 3 5.27 -10.92 8.81
N LEU A 4 6.26 -11.17 9.65
CA LEU A 4 7.19 -10.16 10.15
C LEU A 4 8.58 -10.54 9.66
N CYS A 5 9.19 -9.69 8.82
CA CYS A 5 10.45 -9.98 8.15
C CYS A 5 11.48 -8.89 8.43
N GLN A 6 12.63 -9.30 8.93
CA GLN A 6 13.79 -8.44 9.08
C GLN A 6 14.91 -8.93 8.17
N ALA A 7 15.39 -8.06 7.27
CA ALA A 7 16.54 -8.36 6.42
C ALA A 7 17.25 -7.07 6.00
N LYS A 8 18.55 -7.15 5.71
CA LYS A 8 19.34 -5.97 5.31
C LYS A 8 18.76 -5.28 4.07
N SER A 9 18.99 -3.98 3.93
CA SER A 9 18.62 -3.22 2.73
C SER A 9 19.29 -3.80 1.47
N GLY A 10 18.59 -3.77 0.34
CA GLY A 10 19.08 -4.35 -0.91
C GLY A 10 18.91 -5.87 -1.06
N MET A 11 18.39 -6.58 -0.06
CA MET A 11 18.20 -8.05 -0.11
C MET A 11 16.88 -8.52 -0.76
N GLY A 12 16.22 -7.65 -1.54
CA GLY A 12 15.02 -8.04 -2.29
C GLY A 12 13.72 -8.18 -1.47
N LYS A 13 13.64 -7.59 -0.26
CA LYS A 13 12.41 -7.58 0.57
C LYS A 13 11.17 -7.11 -0.21
N THR A 14 11.32 -6.07 -1.04
CA THR A 14 10.25 -5.56 -1.89
C THR A 14 9.70 -6.62 -2.85
N ALA A 15 10.58 -7.40 -3.48
CA ALA A 15 10.16 -8.46 -4.40
C ALA A 15 9.35 -9.55 -3.68
N VAL A 16 9.64 -9.82 -2.41
CA VAL A 16 8.89 -10.82 -1.61
C VAL A 16 7.41 -10.46 -1.56
N PHE A 17 7.07 -9.26 -1.07
CA PHE A 17 5.65 -8.89 -0.94
C PHE A 17 5.01 -8.52 -2.28
N VAL A 18 5.77 -8.00 -3.24
CA VAL A 18 5.23 -7.70 -4.58
C VAL A 18 4.81 -9.01 -5.27
N LEU A 19 5.69 -10.00 -5.34
CA LEU A 19 5.37 -11.28 -5.97
C LEU A 19 4.30 -12.05 -5.19
N ALA A 20 4.40 -12.08 -3.86
CA ALA A 20 3.42 -12.77 -3.03
C ALA A 20 2.01 -12.20 -3.19
N THR A 21 1.86 -10.87 -3.20
CA THR A 21 0.54 -10.24 -3.36
C THR A 21 0.03 -10.34 -4.79
N LEU A 22 0.87 -10.17 -5.82
CA LEU A 22 0.45 -10.34 -7.22
C LEU A 22 -0.03 -11.77 -7.49
N GLN A 23 0.63 -12.78 -6.90
CA GLN A 23 0.24 -14.19 -7.05
C GLN A 23 -1.12 -14.49 -6.40
N GLN A 24 -1.46 -13.81 -5.32
CA GLN A 24 -2.72 -13.99 -4.58
C GLN A 24 -3.83 -13.03 -5.03
N LEU A 25 -3.50 -12.07 -5.90
CA LEU A 25 -4.41 -11.03 -6.33
C LEU A 25 -5.50 -11.60 -7.23
N GLU A 26 -6.74 -11.37 -6.82
CA GLU A 26 -7.93 -11.53 -7.65
C GLU A 26 -8.45 -10.14 -8.02
N PRO A 27 -8.14 -9.61 -9.22
CA PRO A 27 -8.51 -8.24 -9.59
C PRO A 27 -10.04 -8.11 -9.70
N VAL A 28 -10.62 -7.25 -8.87
CA VAL A 28 -12.04 -6.87 -8.94
C VAL A 28 -12.12 -5.39 -9.28
N THR A 29 -12.74 -5.08 -10.43
CA THR A 29 -12.90 -3.70 -10.91
C THR A 29 -13.56 -2.83 -9.85
N GLY A 30 -12.92 -1.70 -9.53
CA GLY A 30 -13.46 -0.75 -8.55
C GLY A 30 -13.11 -1.07 -7.09
N GLN A 31 -12.30 -2.09 -6.82
CA GLN A 31 -11.91 -2.49 -5.46
C GLN A 31 -10.39 -2.48 -5.28
N VAL A 32 -9.95 -1.85 -4.20
CA VAL A 32 -8.58 -1.96 -3.71
C VAL A 32 -8.49 -3.19 -2.81
N SER A 33 -7.58 -4.10 -3.14
CA SER A 33 -7.37 -5.35 -2.40
C SER A 33 -5.99 -5.42 -1.73
N VAL A 34 -5.02 -4.65 -2.23
CA VAL A 34 -3.66 -4.58 -1.68
C VAL A 34 -3.37 -3.13 -1.29
N LEU A 35 -2.99 -2.93 -0.03
CA LEU A 35 -2.48 -1.65 0.47
C LEU A 35 -1.06 -1.83 0.97
N VAL A 36 -0.14 -1.04 0.43
CA VAL A 36 1.26 -0.98 0.84
C VAL A 36 1.55 0.42 1.34
N MET A 37 2.10 0.53 2.55
CA MET A 37 2.55 1.79 3.11
C MET A 37 4.02 1.77 3.44
N CYS A 38 4.65 2.93 3.29
CA CYS A 38 6.05 3.17 3.61
C CYS A 38 6.25 4.63 4.06
N HIS A 39 7.42 4.91 4.66
CA HIS A 39 7.66 6.18 5.36
C HIS A 39 8.01 7.37 4.44
N THR A 40 8.50 7.15 3.21
CA THR A 40 8.85 8.23 2.26
C THR A 40 8.10 8.15 0.94
N ARG A 41 8.07 9.28 0.22
CA ARG A 41 7.40 9.41 -1.08
C ARG A 41 8.20 8.70 -2.17
N GLU A 42 9.51 8.80 -2.09
CA GLU A 42 10.48 8.20 -2.99
C GLU A 42 10.38 6.68 -2.93
N LEU A 43 10.30 6.11 -1.72
CA LEU A 43 10.12 4.67 -1.53
C LEU A 43 8.75 4.21 -2.05
N ALA A 44 7.68 4.97 -1.80
CA ALA A 44 6.35 4.63 -2.32
C ALA A 44 6.34 4.58 -3.85
N PHE A 45 7.01 5.53 -4.50
CA PHE A 45 7.16 5.56 -5.95
C PHE A 45 8.01 4.40 -6.48
N GLN A 46 9.11 4.05 -5.80
CA GLN A 46 9.93 2.91 -6.18
C GLN A 46 9.14 1.60 -6.07
N ILE A 47 8.42 1.38 -4.97
CA ILE A 47 7.59 0.19 -4.77
C ILE A 47 6.50 0.11 -5.86
N SER A 48 5.84 1.21 -6.21
CA SER A 48 4.82 1.18 -7.27
C SER A 48 5.40 0.81 -8.64
N LYS A 49 6.63 1.25 -8.95
CA LYS A 49 7.34 0.86 -10.17
C LYS A 49 7.71 -0.62 -10.18
N GLU A 50 8.05 -1.19 -9.03
CA GLU A 50 8.27 -2.63 -8.92
C GLU A 50 6.98 -3.41 -9.19
N TYR A 51 5.85 -2.99 -8.62
CA TYR A 51 4.55 -3.58 -8.95
C TYR A 51 4.27 -3.51 -10.46
N GLU A 52 4.40 -2.33 -11.08
CA GLU A 52 4.20 -2.17 -12.53
C GLU A 52 5.11 -3.11 -13.35
N ARG A 53 6.39 -3.23 -12.96
CA ARG A 53 7.39 -4.08 -13.62
C ARG A 53 7.01 -5.56 -13.53
N PHE A 54 6.61 -6.03 -12.36
CA PHE A 54 6.23 -7.43 -12.14
C PHE A 54 4.82 -7.76 -12.67
N SER A 55 3.92 -6.78 -12.75
CA SER A 55 2.58 -6.93 -13.34
C SER A 55 2.54 -6.73 -14.86
N LYS A 56 3.69 -6.62 -15.55
CA LYS A 56 3.80 -6.31 -16.99
C LYS A 56 2.90 -7.17 -17.88
N TYR A 57 2.71 -8.44 -17.52
CA TYR A 57 1.90 -9.40 -18.28
C TYR A 57 0.55 -9.71 -17.63
N MET A 58 0.10 -8.86 -16.69
CA MET A 58 -1.18 -8.94 -16.01
C MET A 58 -2.04 -7.72 -16.38
N PRO A 59 -2.63 -7.67 -17.58
CA PRO A 59 -3.22 -6.44 -18.16
C PRO A 59 -4.38 -5.85 -17.34
N ASN A 60 -5.01 -6.67 -16.50
CA ASN A 60 -6.11 -6.24 -15.63
C ASN A 60 -5.62 -5.68 -14.30
N VAL A 61 -4.34 -5.79 -13.95
CA VAL A 61 -3.81 -5.26 -12.69
C VAL A 61 -3.57 -3.76 -12.83
N LYS A 62 -4.01 -3.00 -11.83
CA LYS A 62 -3.93 -1.55 -11.79
C LYS A 62 -3.29 -1.14 -10.49
N VAL A 63 -2.27 -0.29 -10.57
CA VAL A 63 -1.47 0.18 -9.45
C VAL A 63 -1.58 1.69 -9.41
N ALA A 64 -1.75 2.28 -8.24
CA ALA A 64 -1.60 3.71 -8.05
C ALA A 64 -0.75 4.00 -6.82
N VAL A 65 -0.08 5.16 -6.86
CA VAL A 65 0.74 5.66 -5.76
C VAL A 65 0.21 7.00 -5.26
N PHE A 66 0.09 7.16 -3.94
CA PHE A 66 -0.43 8.38 -3.33
C PHE A 66 0.46 8.87 -2.18
N PHE A 67 0.92 10.12 -2.28
CA PHE A 67 1.73 10.77 -1.24
C PHE A 67 1.59 12.29 -1.25
N GLY A 68 2.02 12.93 -0.17
CA GLY A 68 1.98 14.40 0.02
C GLY A 68 2.69 15.21 -1.06
N GLY A 69 2.39 16.51 -1.16
CA GLY A 69 3.04 17.44 -2.10
C GLY A 69 2.36 17.61 -3.46
N LEU A 70 1.44 16.70 -3.81
CA LEU A 70 0.53 16.85 -4.95
C LEU A 70 -0.89 17.14 -4.48
N SER A 71 -1.71 17.73 -5.35
CA SER A 71 -3.11 18.02 -5.06
C SER A 71 -3.90 16.73 -4.82
N ILE A 72 -4.52 16.61 -3.64
CA ILE A 72 -5.34 15.44 -3.28
C ILE A 72 -6.50 15.22 -4.26
N LYS A 73 -7.04 16.29 -4.88
CA LYS A 73 -8.11 16.18 -5.87
C LYS A 73 -7.71 15.32 -7.08
N LYS A 74 -6.43 15.30 -7.45
CA LYS A 74 -5.96 14.43 -8.54
C LYS A 74 -6.05 12.96 -8.16
N ASP A 75 -5.70 12.63 -6.92
CA ASP A 75 -5.80 11.26 -6.39
C ASP A 75 -7.27 10.82 -6.28
N GLU A 76 -8.16 11.71 -5.82
CA GLU A 76 -9.60 11.47 -5.75
C GLU A 76 -10.19 11.19 -7.15
N GLU A 77 -9.79 11.95 -8.17
CA GLU A 77 -10.22 11.72 -9.54
C GLU A 77 -9.70 10.38 -10.10
N VAL A 78 -8.47 9.98 -9.77
CA VAL A 78 -7.92 8.66 -10.12
C VAL A 78 -8.76 7.56 -9.48
N LEU A 79 -9.03 7.66 -8.18
CA LEU A 79 -9.82 6.67 -7.44
C LEU A 79 -11.25 6.54 -7.99
N LYS A 80 -11.86 7.67 -8.40
CA LYS A 80 -13.21 7.70 -8.95
C LYS A 80 -13.29 7.13 -10.37
N LYS A 81 -12.36 7.49 -11.26
CA LYS A 81 -12.42 7.14 -12.68
C LYS A 81 -11.73 5.82 -13.01
N ASN A 82 -10.66 5.51 -12.30
CA ASN A 82 -9.80 4.37 -12.58
C ASN A 82 -9.25 3.78 -11.28
N CYS A 83 -10.15 3.33 -10.40
CA CYS A 83 -9.80 2.74 -9.13
C CYS A 83 -8.78 1.60 -9.31
N PRO A 84 -7.62 1.65 -8.63
CA PRO A 84 -6.60 0.62 -8.71
C PRO A 84 -6.94 -0.61 -7.86
N HIS A 85 -6.31 -1.74 -8.15
CA HIS A 85 -6.38 -2.94 -7.32
C HIS A 85 -5.34 -2.90 -6.20
N ILE A 86 -4.21 -2.23 -6.47
CA ILE A 86 -3.06 -2.08 -5.59
C ILE A 86 -2.82 -0.60 -5.34
N VAL A 87 -2.81 -0.20 -4.07
CA VAL A 87 -2.46 1.15 -3.63
C VAL A 87 -1.16 1.11 -2.85
N VAL A 88 -0.23 1.96 -3.26
CA VAL A 88 1.03 2.24 -2.54
C VAL A 88 0.99 3.68 -2.04
N GLY A 89 1.43 3.98 -0.82
CA GLY A 89 1.44 5.38 -0.40
C GLY A 89 2.01 5.66 0.97
N THR A 90 2.08 6.94 1.33
CA THR A 90 2.49 7.37 2.67
C THR A 90 1.27 7.49 3.60
N PRO A 91 1.42 7.20 4.91
CA PRO A 91 0.28 7.15 5.84
C PRO A 91 -0.62 8.39 5.81
N GLY A 92 -0.05 9.59 5.91
CA GLY A 92 -0.85 10.82 5.94
C GLY A 92 -1.72 11.05 4.70
N ARG A 93 -1.26 10.68 3.49
CA ARG A 93 -2.09 10.81 2.27
C ARG A 93 -3.15 9.72 2.19
N ILE A 94 -2.79 8.48 2.51
CA ILE A 94 -3.74 7.36 2.52
C ILE A 94 -4.86 7.62 3.53
N LEU A 95 -4.53 8.09 4.73
CA LEU A 95 -5.51 8.43 5.75
C LEU A 95 -6.44 9.55 5.29
N ALA A 96 -5.90 10.62 4.67
CA ALA A 96 -6.72 11.71 4.16
C ALA A 96 -7.72 11.24 3.10
N LEU A 97 -7.29 10.40 2.16
CA LEU A 97 -8.16 9.82 1.13
C LEU A 97 -9.22 8.89 1.71
N ALA A 98 -8.87 8.10 2.74
CA ALA A 98 -9.80 7.20 3.41
C ALA A 98 -10.84 7.97 4.23
N ARG A 99 -10.43 9.01 4.99
CA ARG A 99 -11.33 9.88 5.76
C ARG A 99 -12.32 10.63 4.88
N ASN A 100 -11.87 11.10 3.71
CA ASN A 100 -12.73 11.74 2.71
C ASN A 100 -13.66 10.75 1.99
N LYS A 101 -13.58 9.45 2.29
CA LYS A 101 -14.32 8.36 1.63
C LYS A 101 -14.02 8.20 0.14
N SER A 102 -12.97 8.84 -0.36
CA SER A 102 -12.48 8.71 -1.73
C SER A 102 -11.76 7.38 -1.94
N LEU A 103 -11.06 6.89 -0.91
CA LEU A 103 -10.43 5.56 -0.90
C LEU A 103 -11.23 4.61 0.02
N ASN A 104 -11.89 3.63 -0.58
CA ASN A 104 -12.60 2.58 0.17
C ASN A 104 -11.64 1.43 0.52
N LEU A 105 -11.43 1.21 1.82
CA LEU A 105 -10.51 0.19 2.36
C LEU A 105 -11.21 -1.11 2.80
N LYS A 106 -12.51 -1.24 2.59
CA LYS A 106 -13.31 -2.41 3.05
C LYS A 106 -13.00 -3.73 2.35
N HIS A 107 -12.24 -3.70 1.25
CA HIS A 107 -11.93 -4.88 0.45
C HIS A 107 -10.45 -5.28 0.53
N ILE A 108 -9.68 -4.66 1.42
CA ILE A 108 -8.27 -4.98 1.62
C ILE A 108 -8.12 -6.43 2.09
N LYS A 109 -7.44 -7.25 1.28
CA LYS A 109 -7.02 -8.61 1.58
C LYS A 109 -5.55 -8.68 2.01
N HIS A 110 -4.72 -7.72 1.58
CA HIS A 110 -3.30 -7.66 1.92
C HIS A 110 -2.92 -6.26 2.42
N PHE A 111 -2.36 -6.19 3.63
CA PHE A 111 -1.90 -4.97 4.27
C PHE A 111 -0.41 -5.05 4.56
N ILE A 112 0.39 -4.21 3.88
CA ILE A 112 1.84 -4.28 3.89
C ILE A 112 2.41 -3.00 4.47
N LEU A 113 3.40 -3.15 5.35
CA LEU A 113 4.21 -2.07 5.89
C LEU A 113 5.68 -2.32 5.54
N ASP A 114 6.27 -1.47 4.71
CA ASP A 114 7.70 -1.50 4.41
C ASP A 114 8.44 -0.40 5.18
N GLU A 115 9.61 -0.73 5.71
CA GLU A 115 10.30 0.05 6.75
C GLU A 115 9.39 0.35 7.95
N CYS A 116 8.78 -0.70 8.49
CA CYS A 116 7.76 -0.59 9.54
C CYS A 116 8.30 -0.01 10.85
N ASP A 117 9.58 -0.21 11.17
CA ASP A 117 10.27 0.42 12.30
C ASP A 117 10.19 1.95 12.20
N LYS A 118 10.57 2.53 11.05
CA LYS A 118 10.52 3.99 10.82
C LYS A 118 9.12 4.55 10.91
N MET A 119 8.13 3.83 10.35
CA MET A 119 6.74 4.27 10.41
C MET A 119 6.14 4.19 11.82
N LEU A 120 6.52 3.21 12.63
CA LEU A 120 5.93 2.97 13.95
C LEU A 120 6.66 3.68 15.09
N GLU A 121 7.93 4.06 14.90
CA GLU A 121 8.70 4.88 15.84
C GLU A 121 8.16 6.32 15.91
N GLN A 122 7.75 6.90 14.78
CA GLN A 122 7.17 8.24 14.71
C GLN A 122 5.70 8.21 15.14
N LEU A 123 5.37 8.95 16.22
CA LEU A 123 4.06 8.88 16.88
C LEU A 123 2.89 9.29 15.96
N ASP A 124 3.09 10.30 15.13
CA ASP A 124 2.11 10.80 14.15
C ASP A 124 1.85 9.75 13.05
N MET A 125 2.90 9.22 12.41
CA MET A 125 2.74 8.17 11.41
C MET A 125 2.15 6.90 12.00
N ARG A 126 2.54 6.51 13.21
CA ARG A 126 1.97 5.35 13.90
C ARG A 126 0.48 5.50 14.11
N ARG A 127 0.02 6.69 14.53
CA ARG A 127 -1.41 6.97 14.73
C ARG A 127 -2.17 6.87 13.41
N ASP A 128 -1.61 7.43 12.34
CA ASP A 128 -2.21 7.37 11.02
C ASP A 128 -2.33 5.92 10.51
N VAL A 129 -1.25 5.14 10.62
CA VAL A 129 -1.23 3.72 10.23
C VAL A 129 -2.25 2.90 11.04
N GLN A 130 -2.34 3.12 12.35
CA GLN A 130 -3.31 2.43 13.20
C GLN A 130 -4.76 2.78 12.83
N GLU A 131 -5.04 4.05 12.49
CA GLU A 131 -6.36 4.45 12.04
C GLU A 131 -6.72 3.81 10.70
N ILE A 132 -5.82 3.85 9.72
CA ILE A 132 -5.98 3.18 8.43
C ILE A 132 -6.23 1.68 8.64
N PHE A 133 -5.45 1.03 9.51
CA PHE A 133 -5.61 -0.39 9.81
C PHE A 133 -7.01 -0.72 10.35
N ARG A 134 -7.58 0.12 11.21
CA ARG A 134 -8.95 -0.05 11.74
C ARG A 134 -10.04 0.16 10.67
N MET A 135 -9.74 0.82 9.56
CA MET A 135 -10.66 1.01 8.43
C MET A 135 -10.68 -0.18 7.45
N THR A 136 -9.80 -1.17 7.64
CA THR A 136 -9.70 -2.38 6.81
C THR A 136 -10.40 -3.57 7.50
N PRO A 137 -10.74 -4.65 6.76
CA PRO A 137 -11.27 -5.88 7.35
C PRO A 137 -10.37 -6.46 8.45
N HIS A 138 -10.97 -7.15 9.42
CA HIS A 138 -10.21 -7.85 10.46
C HIS A 138 -9.42 -9.03 9.85
N GLU A 139 -10.08 -9.83 9.01
CA GLU A 139 -9.48 -10.95 8.28
C GLU A 139 -8.80 -10.45 7.01
N LYS A 140 -7.47 -10.35 7.05
CA LYS A 140 -6.60 -10.00 5.94
C LYS A 140 -5.19 -10.46 6.26
N GLN A 141 -4.36 -10.67 5.24
CA GLN A 141 -2.95 -10.92 5.44
C GLN A 141 -2.22 -9.63 5.81
N VAL A 142 -1.44 -9.65 6.88
CA VAL A 142 -0.57 -8.55 7.27
C VAL A 142 0.89 -8.93 7.07
N MET A 143 1.66 -8.07 6.40
CA MET A 143 3.10 -8.27 6.20
C MET A 143 3.86 -7.01 6.60
N MET A 144 4.88 -7.17 7.44
CA MET A 144 5.72 -6.09 7.93
C MET A 144 7.18 -6.39 7.61
N PHE A 145 7.87 -5.42 7.01
CA PHE A 145 9.27 -5.53 6.61
C PHE A 145 10.09 -4.41 7.23
N SER A 146 11.26 -4.76 7.75
CA SER A 146 12.24 -3.78 8.23
C SER A 146 13.67 -4.22 7.94
N ALA A 147 14.58 -3.24 7.95
CA ALA A 147 16.02 -3.48 7.91
C ALA A 147 16.67 -3.63 9.30
N THR A 148 15.96 -3.24 10.37
CA THR A 148 16.48 -3.17 11.75
C THR A 148 15.53 -3.77 12.76
#